data_AF-A0A0G1JSI3-F1
#
_entry.id   AF-A0A0G1JSI3-F1
#
_cell.length_a   1.000
_cell.length_b   1.000
_cell.length_c   1.000
_cell.angle_alpha   90.00
_cell.angle_beta   90.00
_cell.angle_gamma   90.00
#
_symmetry.space_group_name_H-M   'P 1'
#
loop_
_entity.id
_entity.type
_entity.pdbx_description
1 polymer ?
#
loop_
_entity_poly.entity_id
_entity_poly.type
_entity_poly.pdbx_seq_one_letter_code
_entity_poly.pdbx_strand_id
1 'polypeptide(L)'
;MPKSLLGKSVVIIIFFALVFEAFSMVASAQVVADDVLARRAMLEAELSSIEKEIENQKTILEAKQKEGVSLERDIAILTAQIQKAKLSIKARNLSISGLVDDIGVKNRTIGKYSAKIDRERESLAGLMRRTNELDTYSIVEVALSDRDFSEFFVDLDNFQYVEDAIGQSLEEVGAAKKSTEEEKKALEEKKAEETDLRRIQELEKKRIEANEAEKKRILKETKGQEVAYQKILKDKQQSAAQIRAELFSLSGSTAISFEKALAYARVAAEKTGVRPAMVLGIIAEESNLGENVGKGTWTVD
;
A
#
# COMPACT_ATOMS: atom_id res chain seq x y z
N MET A 1 -73.54 11.96 -9.15
CA MET A 1 -72.47 11.25 -8.40
C MET A 1 -72.09 10.00 -9.18
N PRO A 2 -70.83 9.53 -9.33
CA PRO A 2 -69.55 9.97 -8.74
C PRO A 2 -68.41 10.10 -9.79
N LYS A 3 -67.90 11.32 -10.07
CA LYS A 3 -66.69 11.52 -10.89
C LYS A 3 -65.40 11.76 -10.06
N SER A 4 -65.50 11.81 -8.73
CA SER A 4 -64.37 12.16 -7.85
C SER A 4 -63.57 10.95 -7.31
N LEU A 5 -63.88 9.72 -7.72
CA LEU A 5 -63.19 8.51 -7.26
C LEU A 5 -62.10 8.03 -8.23
N LEU A 6 -62.20 8.36 -9.52
CA LEU A 6 -61.18 8.00 -10.52
C LEU A 6 -59.87 8.80 -10.33
N GLY A 7 -59.97 10.11 -10.09
CA GLY A 7 -58.77 10.97 -9.91
C GLY A 7 -57.95 10.61 -8.67
N LYS A 8 -58.60 10.24 -7.57
CA LYS A 8 -57.93 9.83 -6.32
C LYS A 8 -57.21 8.47 -6.47
N SER A 9 -57.75 7.57 -7.29
CA SER A 9 -57.14 6.26 -7.55
C SER A 9 -55.90 6.37 -8.46
N VAL A 10 -55.90 7.29 -9.42
CA VAL A 10 -54.73 7.54 -10.31
C VAL A 10 -53.57 8.18 -9.54
N VAL A 11 -53.84 9.13 -8.63
CA VAL A 11 -52.80 9.75 -7.80
C VAL A 11 -52.16 8.73 -6.84
N ILE A 12 -52.94 7.80 -6.27
CA ILE A 12 -52.42 6.73 -5.42
C ILE A 12 -51.55 5.76 -6.22
N ILE A 13 -51.92 5.42 -7.46
CA ILE A 13 -51.12 4.54 -8.33
C ILE A 13 -49.81 5.21 -8.76
N ILE A 14 -49.81 6.51 -9.06
CA ILE A 14 -48.59 7.27 -9.39
C ILE A 14 -47.68 7.41 -8.16
N PHE A 15 -48.25 7.62 -6.97
CA PHE A 15 -47.50 7.64 -5.72
C PHE A 15 -46.89 6.26 -5.39
N PHE A 16 -47.63 5.17 -5.61
CA PHE A 16 -47.10 3.81 -5.46
C PHE A 16 -46.03 3.46 -6.49
N ALA A 17 -46.14 3.95 -7.73
CA ALA A 17 -45.14 3.77 -8.77
C ALA A 17 -43.84 4.53 -8.46
N LEU A 18 -43.94 5.78 -7.99
CA LEU A 18 -42.80 6.58 -7.54
C LEU A 18 -42.12 5.99 -6.29
N VAL A 19 -42.89 5.46 -5.35
CA VAL A 19 -42.35 4.74 -4.18
C VAL A 19 -41.70 3.42 -4.60
N PHE A 20 -42.22 2.72 -5.60
CA PHE A 20 -41.64 1.47 -6.13
C PHE A 20 -40.33 1.70 -6.92
N GLU A 21 -40.23 2.80 -7.66
CA GLU A 21 -38.98 3.22 -8.31
C GLU A 21 -37.92 3.67 -7.30
N ALA A 22 -38.33 4.42 -6.26
CA ALA A 22 -37.42 4.80 -5.17
C ALA A 22 -36.93 3.58 -4.36
N PHE A 23 -37.79 2.57 -4.15
CA PHE A 23 -37.43 1.33 -3.45
C PHE A 23 -36.47 0.45 -4.27
N SER A 24 -36.63 0.41 -5.60
CA SER A 24 -35.74 -0.32 -6.51
C SER A 24 -34.33 0.28 -6.56
N MET A 25 -34.21 1.60 -6.43
CA MET A 25 -32.92 2.30 -6.39
C MET A 25 -32.17 2.06 -5.07
N VAL A 26 -32.89 2.01 -3.94
CA VAL A 26 -32.32 1.71 -2.61
C VAL A 26 -31.88 0.26 -2.50
N ALA A 27 -32.68 -0.69 -3.01
CA ALA A 27 -32.33 -2.12 -3.02
C ALA A 27 -31.08 -2.41 -3.88
N SER A 28 -30.94 -1.75 -5.03
CA SER A 28 -29.79 -1.93 -5.92
C SER A 28 -28.49 -1.31 -5.37
N ALA A 29 -28.58 -0.27 -4.54
CA ALA A 29 -27.42 0.31 -3.87
C ALA A 29 -26.91 -0.55 -2.70
N GLN A 30 -27.81 -1.27 -2.02
CA GLN A 30 -27.48 -2.11 -0.87
C GLN A 30 -26.80 -3.43 -1.29
N VAL A 31 -27.23 -4.05 -2.40
CA VAL A 31 -26.63 -5.28 -2.93
C VAL A 31 -25.17 -5.10 -3.39
N VAL A 32 -24.83 -3.93 -3.96
CA VAL A 32 -23.45 -3.64 -4.42
C VAL A 32 -22.50 -3.35 -3.25
N ALA A 33 -23.00 -2.81 -2.14
CA ALA A 33 -22.19 -2.53 -0.95
C ALA A 33 -21.85 -3.82 -0.19
N ASP A 34 -22.79 -4.76 -0.07
CA ASP A 34 -22.59 -6.05 0.59
C ASP A 34 -21.58 -6.95 -0.16
N ASP A 35 -21.62 -6.97 -1.49
CA ASP A 35 -20.72 -7.80 -2.30
C ASP A 35 -19.26 -7.31 -2.22
N VAL A 36 -19.04 -5.98 -2.19
CA VAL A 36 -17.69 -5.39 -2.05
C VAL A 36 -17.13 -5.63 -0.64
N LEU A 37 -17.97 -5.55 0.41
CA LEU A 37 -17.54 -5.84 1.78
C LEU A 37 -17.22 -7.32 1.98
N ALA A 38 -18.05 -8.21 1.45
CA ALA A 38 -17.79 -9.65 1.46
C ALA A 38 -16.49 -9.98 0.70
N ARG A 39 -16.27 -9.36 -0.47
CA ARG A 39 -15.05 -9.53 -1.26
C ARG A 39 -13.81 -9.06 -0.52
N ARG A 40 -13.87 -7.91 0.15
CA ARG A 40 -12.76 -7.40 0.98
C ARG A 40 -12.43 -8.35 2.13
N ALA A 41 -13.43 -8.84 2.86
CA ALA A 41 -13.21 -9.79 3.95
C ALA A 41 -12.53 -11.09 3.45
N MET A 42 -12.90 -11.58 2.25
CA MET A 42 -12.22 -12.72 1.63
C MET A 42 -10.76 -12.42 1.28
N LEU A 43 -10.48 -11.24 0.70
CA LEU A 43 -9.12 -10.82 0.36
C LEU A 43 -8.24 -10.65 1.60
N GLU A 44 -8.78 -10.11 2.69
CA GLU A 44 -8.09 -9.96 3.98
C GLU A 44 -7.77 -11.32 4.61
N ALA A 45 -8.71 -12.27 4.58
CA ALA A 45 -8.48 -13.63 5.05
C ALA A 45 -7.39 -14.34 4.23
N GLU A 46 -7.40 -14.19 2.91
CA GLU A 46 -6.38 -14.77 2.04
C GLU A 46 -5.00 -14.13 2.28
N LEU A 47 -4.96 -12.80 2.45
CA LEU A 47 -3.73 -12.07 2.77
C LEU A 47 -3.13 -12.53 4.09
N SER A 48 -3.96 -12.67 5.14
CA SER A 48 -3.50 -13.18 6.44
C SER A 48 -2.94 -14.60 6.37
N SER A 49 -3.54 -15.48 5.54
CA SER A 49 -3.00 -16.82 5.30
C SER A 49 -1.61 -16.75 4.65
N ILE A 50 -1.45 -15.92 3.62
CA ILE A 50 -0.19 -15.76 2.90
C ILE A 50 0.89 -15.16 3.80
N GLU A 51 0.54 -14.20 4.66
CA GLU A 51 1.49 -13.62 5.62
C GLU A 51 2.03 -14.67 6.60
N LYS A 52 1.17 -15.58 7.10
CA LYS A 52 1.61 -16.71 7.93
C LYS A 52 2.55 -17.64 7.16
N GLU A 53 2.26 -17.92 5.89
CA GLU A 53 3.14 -18.71 5.04
C GLU A 53 4.50 -18.03 4.81
N ILE A 54 4.53 -16.70 4.64
CA ILE A 54 5.76 -15.92 4.52
C ILE A 54 6.60 -16.01 5.79
N GLU A 55 6.00 -15.90 6.98
CA GLU A 55 6.73 -15.99 8.24
C GLU A 55 7.27 -17.41 8.46
N ASN A 56 6.47 -18.44 8.19
CA ASN A 56 6.94 -19.83 8.21
C ASN A 56 8.13 -20.03 7.26
N GLN A 57 8.06 -19.47 6.06
CA GLN A 57 9.14 -19.57 5.08
C GLN A 57 10.41 -18.84 5.53
N LYS A 58 10.27 -17.74 6.26
CA LYS A 58 11.37 -17.00 6.88
C LYS A 58 12.02 -17.81 8.01
N THR A 59 11.24 -18.46 8.87
CA THR A 59 11.80 -19.36 9.90
C THR A 59 12.58 -20.52 9.28
N ILE A 60 12.05 -21.12 8.20
CA ILE A 60 12.76 -22.17 7.45
C ILE A 60 14.07 -21.64 6.88
N LEU A 61 14.06 -20.43 6.30
CA LEU A 61 15.25 -19.79 5.75
C LEU A 61 16.33 -19.61 6.83
N GLU A 62 15.96 -19.07 7.99
CA GLU A 62 16.87 -18.84 9.12
C GLU A 62 17.45 -20.16 9.67
N ALA A 63 16.63 -21.21 9.77
CA ALA A 63 17.09 -22.53 10.17
C ALA A 63 18.11 -23.09 9.16
N LYS A 64 17.81 -22.99 7.85
CA LYS A 64 18.70 -23.45 6.78
C LYS A 64 20.01 -22.68 6.70
N GLN A 65 20.01 -21.40 7.05
CA GLN A 65 21.23 -20.58 7.11
C GLN A 65 22.19 -21.00 8.24
N LYS A 66 21.66 -21.59 9.32
CA LYS A 66 22.45 -22.08 10.46
C LYS A 66 23.08 -23.46 10.21
N GLU A 67 22.66 -24.17 9.15
CA GLU A 67 23.22 -25.45 8.75
C GLU A 67 24.61 -25.30 8.09
N GLY A 68 25.43 -26.36 8.17
CA GLY A 68 26.78 -26.39 7.61
C GLY A 68 26.82 -26.13 6.09
N VAL A 69 27.88 -25.47 5.62
CA VAL A 69 28.02 -25.03 4.22
C VAL A 69 28.07 -26.24 3.27
N SER A 70 27.04 -26.38 2.43
CA SER A 70 26.92 -27.40 1.37
C SER A 70 26.13 -26.85 0.18
N LEU A 71 26.31 -27.46 -1.01
CA LEU A 71 25.55 -27.09 -2.20
C LEU A 71 24.06 -27.42 -2.02
N GLU A 72 23.73 -28.52 -1.34
CA GLU A 72 22.35 -28.90 -1.02
C GLU A 72 21.68 -27.88 -0.12
N ARG A 73 22.38 -27.41 0.94
CA ARG A 73 21.88 -26.33 1.79
C ARG A 73 21.65 -25.06 0.98
N ASP A 74 22.62 -24.67 0.15
CA ASP A 74 22.49 -23.45 -0.66
C ASP A 74 21.31 -23.51 -1.62
N ILE A 75 21.08 -24.67 -2.24
CA ILE A 75 19.91 -24.90 -3.09
C ILE A 75 18.62 -24.82 -2.25
N ALA A 76 18.61 -25.39 -1.05
CA ALA A 76 17.45 -25.30 -0.16
C ALA A 76 17.17 -23.85 0.29
N ILE A 77 18.21 -23.05 0.56
CA ILE A 77 18.08 -21.61 0.85
C ILE A 77 17.49 -20.88 -0.36
N LEU A 78 18.03 -21.10 -1.56
CA LEU A 78 17.51 -20.48 -2.79
C LEU A 78 16.06 -20.92 -3.06
N THR A 79 15.73 -22.19 -2.86
CA THR A 79 14.35 -22.70 -2.96
C THR A 79 13.42 -21.95 -2.00
N ALA A 80 13.83 -21.81 -0.73
CA ALA A 80 13.08 -21.09 0.29
C ALA A 80 12.89 -19.61 -0.07
N GLN A 81 13.93 -18.95 -0.63
CA GLN A 81 13.84 -17.57 -1.12
C GLN A 81 12.88 -17.44 -2.30
N ILE A 82 12.88 -18.39 -3.24
CA ILE A 82 11.94 -18.41 -4.37
C ILE A 82 10.51 -18.55 -3.88
N GLN A 83 10.24 -19.45 -2.93
CA GLN A 83 8.90 -19.61 -2.37
C GLN A 83 8.45 -18.36 -1.62
N LYS A 84 9.32 -17.77 -0.80
CA LYS A 84 9.04 -16.48 -0.13
C LYS A 84 8.71 -15.41 -1.16
N ALA A 85 9.51 -15.27 -2.22
CA ALA A 85 9.28 -14.28 -3.27
C ALA A 85 7.95 -14.51 -4.00
N LYS A 86 7.58 -15.77 -4.30
CA LYS A 86 6.28 -16.13 -4.89
C LYS A 86 5.11 -15.71 -4.00
N LEU A 87 5.20 -16.00 -2.71
CA LEU A 87 4.17 -15.62 -1.73
C LEU A 87 4.06 -14.10 -1.58
N SER A 88 5.18 -13.39 -1.50
CA SER A 88 5.19 -11.92 -1.47
C SER A 88 4.58 -11.31 -2.74
N ILE A 89 4.87 -11.85 -3.92
CA ILE A 89 4.25 -11.41 -5.18
C ILE A 89 2.73 -11.67 -5.15
N LYS A 90 2.30 -12.83 -4.63
CA LYS A 90 0.87 -13.14 -4.47
C LYS A 90 0.18 -12.15 -3.54
N ALA A 91 0.77 -11.83 -2.39
CA ALA A 91 0.24 -10.84 -1.46
C ALA A 91 0.10 -9.46 -2.12
N ARG A 92 1.12 -9.02 -2.87
CA ARG A 92 1.05 -7.76 -3.63
C ARG A 92 -0.04 -7.76 -4.70
N ASN A 93 -0.22 -8.86 -5.42
CA ASN A 93 -1.31 -8.97 -6.39
C ASN A 93 -2.69 -8.82 -5.75
N LEU A 94 -2.89 -9.37 -4.54
CA LEU A 94 -4.14 -9.19 -3.79
C LEU A 94 -4.31 -7.73 -3.34
N SER A 95 -3.24 -7.10 -2.83
CA SER A 95 -3.25 -5.68 -2.47
C SER A 95 -3.60 -4.79 -3.68
N ILE A 96 -2.98 -5.03 -4.84
CA ILE A 96 -3.27 -4.34 -6.09
C ILE A 96 -4.74 -4.55 -6.50
N SER A 97 -5.27 -5.77 -6.36
CA SER A 97 -6.68 -6.06 -6.65
C SER A 97 -7.61 -5.25 -5.75
N GLY A 98 -7.34 -5.20 -4.44
CA GLY A 98 -8.12 -4.40 -3.50
C GLY A 98 -8.09 -2.90 -3.83
N LEU A 99 -6.91 -2.37 -4.19
CA LEU A 99 -6.77 -0.98 -4.65
C LEU A 99 -7.57 -0.72 -5.93
N VAL A 100 -7.60 -1.65 -6.88
CA VAL A 100 -8.41 -1.54 -8.10
C VAL A 100 -9.90 -1.49 -7.78
N ASP A 101 -10.37 -2.33 -6.86
CA ASP A 101 -11.77 -2.36 -6.43
C ASP A 101 -12.17 -1.03 -5.76
N ASP A 102 -11.30 -0.51 -4.90
CA ASP A 102 -11.49 0.77 -4.19
C ASP A 102 -11.56 1.95 -5.17
N ILE A 103 -10.64 1.99 -6.14
CA ILE A 103 -10.67 2.98 -7.24
C ILE A 103 -11.97 2.84 -8.04
N GLY A 104 -12.44 1.62 -8.29
CA GLY A 104 -13.72 1.34 -8.94
C GLY A 104 -14.92 1.91 -8.17
N VAL A 105 -14.94 1.76 -6.84
CA VAL A 105 -15.95 2.40 -5.97
C VAL A 105 -15.88 3.93 -6.09
N LYS A 106 -14.69 4.53 -6.00
CA LYS A 106 -14.53 5.99 -6.11
C LYS A 106 -14.98 6.52 -7.47
N ASN A 107 -14.65 5.83 -8.57
CA ASN A 107 -15.12 6.19 -9.91
C ASN A 107 -16.65 6.19 -10.02
N ARG A 108 -17.33 5.18 -9.45
CA ARG A 108 -18.80 5.13 -9.42
C ARG A 108 -19.39 6.29 -8.62
N THR A 109 -18.78 6.61 -7.47
CA THR A 109 -19.20 7.75 -6.64
C THR A 109 -19.02 9.08 -7.37
N ILE A 110 -17.87 9.31 -8.03
CA ILE A 110 -17.63 10.49 -8.88
C ILE A 110 -18.67 10.59 -10.02
N GLY A 111 -19.03 9.45 -10.63
CA GLY A 111 -20.10 9.38 -11.62
C GLY A 111 -21.46 9.81 -11.07
N LYS A 112 -21.81 9.34 -9.86
CA LYS A 112 -23.05 9.76 -9.17
C LYS A 112 -23.07 11.25 -8.88
N TYR A 113 -21.97 11.83 -8.40
CA TYR A 113 -21.87 13.27 -8.16
C TYR A 113 -21.95 14.08 -9.46
N SER A 114 -21.28 13.63 -10.52
CA SER A 114 -21.35 14.30 -11.83
C SER A 114 -22.78 14.32 -12.37
N ALA A 115 -23.47 13.17 -12.32
CA ALA A 115 -24.87 13.10 -12.74
C ALA A 115 -25.80 13.96 -11.87
N LYS A 116 -25.51 14.11 -10.57
CA LYS A 116 -26.27 15.01 -9.68
C LYS A 116 -26.05 16.47 -10.07
N ILE A 117 -24.79 16.89 -10.27
CA ILE A 117 -24.43 18.23 -10.73
C ILE A 117 -25.13 18.57 -12.05
N ASP A 118 -25.17 17.65 -13.01
CA ASP A 118 -25.80 17.90 -14.31
C ASP A 118 -27.32 18.12 -14.17
N ARG A 119 -28.00 17.30 -13.35
CA ARG A 119 -29.45 17.48 -13.06
C ARG A 119 -29.74 18.79 -12.33
N GLU A 120 -28.89 19.18 -11.40
CA GLU A 120 -29.04 20.44 -10.64
C GLU A 120 -28.83 21.66 -11.54
N ARG A 121 -27.84 21.61 -12.44
CA ARG A 121 -27.63 22.65 -13.47
C ARG A 121 -28.79 22.77 -14.43
N GLU A 122 -29.37 21.65 -14.86
CA GLU A 122 -30.55 21.65 -15.72
C GLU A 122 -31.76 22.26 -15.00
N SER A 123 -31.96 21.91 -13.73
CA SER A 123 -33.03 22.46 -12.88
C SER A 123 -32.86 23.96 -12.67
N LEU A 124 -31.64 24.40 -12.37
CA LEU A 124 -31.28 25.81 -12.22
C LEU A 124 -31.53 26.59 -13.52
N ALA A 125 -31.10 26.07 -14.67
CA ALA A 125 -31.35 26.69 -15.97
C ALA A 125 -32.84 26.73 -16.33
N GLY A 126 -33.64 25.76 -15.87
CA GLY A 126 -35.09 25.79 -15.94
C GLY A 126 -35.69 26.92 -15.11
N LEU A 127 -35.24 27.04 -13.86
CA LEU A 127 -35.68 28.06 -12.92
C LEU A 127 -35.35 29.46 -13.41
N MET A 128 -34.11 29.72 -13.83
CA MET A 128 -33.70 31.01 -14.39
C MET A 128 -34.53 31.43 -15.60
N ARG A 129 -34.92 30.48 -16.48
CA ARG A 129 -35.81 30.77 -17.61
C ARG A 129 -37.20 31.18 -17.14
N ARG A 130 -37.75 30.52 -16.11
CA ARG A 130 -39.05 30.87 -15.52
C ARG A 130 -39.01 32.19 -14.78
N THR A 131 -37.96 32.47 -14.01
CA THR A 131 -37.75 33.76 -13.35
C THR A 131 -37.69 34.88 -14.40
N ASN A 132 -36.93 34.69 -15.48
CA ASN A 132 -36.86 35.68 -16.56
C ASN A 132 -38.20 35.87 -17.31
N GLU A 133 -38.98 34.81 -17.51
CA GLU A 133 -40.35 34.91 -18.03
C GLU A 133 -41.23 35.78 -17.11
N LEU A 134 -41.13 35.58 -15.79
CA LEU A 134 -41.88 36.34 -14.79
C LEU A 134 -41.45 37.82 -14.71
N ASP A 135 -40.15 38.10 -14.80
CA ASP A 135 -39.59 39.46 -14.83
C ASP A 135 -39.98 40.25 -16.09
N THR A 136 -40.35 39.55 -17.17
CA THR A 136 -40.73 40.18 -18.44
C THR A 136 -42.18 40.69 -18.45
N TYR A 137 -43.04 40.25 -17.52
CA TYR A 137 -44.43 40.73 -17.45
C TYR A 137 -44.49 42.18 -16.98
N SER A 138 -45.26 43.01 -17.70
CA SER A 138 -45.56 44.37 -17.24
C SER A 138 -46.49 44.31 -16.02
N ILE A 139 -46.34 45.25 -15.08
CA ILE A 139 -47.28 45.47 -13.96
C ILE A 139 -48.73 45.59 -14.48
N VAL A 140 -48.92 46.13 -15.70
CA VAL A 140 -50.23 46.26 -16.35
C VAL A 140 -50.79 44.90 -16.79
N GLU A 141 -49.94 43.97 -17.25
CA GLU A 141 -50.35 42.61 -17.63
C GLU A 141 -50.68 41.75 -16.40
N VAL A 142 -49.92 41.90 -15.30
CA VAL A 142 -50.21 41.21 -14.04
C VAL A 142 -51.53 41.70 -13.44
N ALA A 143 -51.81 43.01 -13.49
CA ALA A 143 -53.05 43.61 -12.99
C ALA A 143 -54.30 43.26 -13.82
N LEU A 144 -54.14 42.91 -15.10
CA LEU A 144 -55.20 42.43 -15.98
C LEU A 144 -55.37 40.91 -15.96
N SER A 145 -54.47 40.20 -15.27
CA SER A 145 -54.54 38.74 -15.13
C SER A 145 -55.54 38.35 -14.04
N ASP A 146 -56.18 37.19 -14.21
CA ASP A 146 -57.17 36.64 -13.27
C ASP A 146 -56.52 36.04 -11.99
N ARG A 147 -55.24 36.36 -11.73
CA ARG A 147 -54.44 35.85 -10.60
C ARG A 147 -54.30 36.89 -9.51
N ASP A 148 -54.34 36.43 -8.25
CA ASP A 148 -54.12 37.30 -7.10
C ASP A 148 -52.67 37.82 -7.11
N PHE A 149 -52.50 39.14 -6.95
CA PHE A 149 -51.20 39.81 -6.92
C PHE A 149 -50.26 39.15 -5.87
N SER A 150 -50.83 38.65 -4.78
CA SER A 150 -50.10 37.93 -3.72
C SER A 150 -49.54 36.57 -4.16
N GLU A 151 -50.21 35.84 -5.06
CA GLU A 151 -49.71 34.55 -5.58
C GLU A 151 -48.46 34.73 -6.44
N PHE A 152 -48.40 35.84 -7.21
CA PHE A 152 -47.24 36.16 -8.05
C PHE A 152 -45.94 36.37 -7.24
N PHE A 153 -46.01 37.12 -6.13
CA PHE A 153 -44.83 37.34 -5.27
C PHE A 153 -44.45 36.08 -4.46
N VAL A 154 -45.42 35.25 -4.10
CA VAL A 154 -45.15 33.95 -3.44
C VAL A 154 -44.39 33.01 -4.37
N ASP A 155 -44.75 32.97 -5.66
CA ASP A 155 -44.02 32.16 -6.65
C ASP A 155 -42.57 32.64 -6.84
N LEU A 156 -42.34 33.95 -6.85
CA LEU A 156 -40.99 34.54 -6.98
C LEU A 156 -40.10 34.24 -5.77
N ASP A 157 -40.60 34.42 -4.55
CA ASP A 157 -39.86 34.10 -3.32
C ASP A 157 -39.54 32.60 -3.23
N ASN A 158 -40.48 31.74 -3.64
CA ASN A 158 -40.24 30.29 -3.72
C ASN A 158 -39.17 29.94 -4.74
N PHE A 159 -39.11 30.64 -5.88
CA PHE A 159 -38.07 30.41 -6.88
C PHE A 159 -36.69 30.83 -6.36
N GLN A 160 -36.58 32.00 -5.74
CA GLN A 160 -35.33 32.44 -5.12
C GLN A 160 -34.83 31.42 -4.08
N TYR A 161 -35.72 30.91 -3.23
CA TYR A 161 -35.37 29.88 -2.24
C TYR A 161 -34.86 28.58 -2.88
N VAL A 162 -35.51 28.11 -3.94
CA VAL A 162 -35.08 26.91 -4.67
C VAL A 162 -33.75 27.14 -5.41
N GLU A 163 -33.54 28.33 -5.95
CA GLU A 163 -32.29 28.72 -6.60
C GLU A 163 -31.12 28.65 -5.62
N ASP A 164 -31.26 29.28 -4.46
CA ASP A 164 -30.26 29.28 -3.40
C ASP A 164 -29.97 27.85 -2.90
N ALA A 165 -31.01 27.03 -2.72
CA ALA A 165 -30.87 25.64 -2.30
C ALA A 165 -30.14 24.79 -3.35
N ILE A 166 -30.41 24.98 -4.64
CA ILE A 166 -29.68 24.30 -5.73
C ILE A 166 -28.23 24.79 -5.78
N GLY A 167 -27.99 26.09 -5.62
CA GLY A 167 -26.66 26.68 -5.55
C GLY A 167 -25.82 26.07 -4.43
N GLN A 168 -26.39 25.96 -3.23
CA GLN A 168 -25.74 25.33 -2.09
C GLN A 168 -25.45 23.84 -2.35
N SER A 169 -26.43 23.09 -2.89
CA SER A 169 -26.22 21.66 -3.22
C SER A 169 -25.13 21.46 -4.28
N LEU A 170 -25.05 22.34 -5.29
CA LEU A 170 -23.99 22.30 -6.30
C LEU A 170 -22.60 22.54 -5.69
N GLU A 171 -22.49 23.46 -4.73
CA GLU A 171 -21.24 23.70 -4.00
C GLU A 171 -20.84 22.47 -3.17
N GLU A 172 -21.77 21.93 -2.39
CA GLU A 172 -21.54 20.75 -1.54
C GLU A 172 -21.15 19.51 -2.36
N VAL A 173 -21.88 19.24 -3.45
CA VAL A 173 -21.60 18.09 -4.33
C VAL A 173 -20.31 18.30 -5.11
N GLY A 174 -20.03 19.53 -5.54
CA GLY A 174 -18.78 19.90 -6.18
C GLY A 174 -17.58 19.66 -5.27
N ALA A 175 -17.66 20.09 -4.00
CA ALA A 175 -16.64 19.84 -3.00
C ALA A 175 -16.47 18.34 -2.70
N ALA A 176 -17.57 17.60 -2.52
CA ALA A 176 -17.54 16.15 -2.30
C ALA A 176 -16.92 15.40 -3.48
N LYS A 177 -17.23 15.81 -4.72
CA LYS A 177 -16.63 15.26 -5.94
C LYS A 177 -15.12 15.49 -5.97
N LYS A 178 -14.68 16.72 -5.73
CA LYS A 178 -13.24 17.08 -5.70
C LYS A 178 -12.48 16.26 -4.66
N SER A 179 -13.01 16.17 -3.44
CA SER A 179 -12.41 15.35 -2.37
C SER A 179 -12.32 13.88 -2.77
N THR A 180 -13.36 13.33 -3.41
CA THR A 180 -13.35 11.93 -3.89
C THR A 180 -12.34 11.71 -5.03
N GLU A 181 -12.12 12.71 -5.89
CA GLU A 181 -11.09 12.69 -6.95
C GLU A 181 -9.67 12.71 -6.36
N GLU A 182 -9.44 13.50 -5.31
CA GLU A 182 -8.17 13.53 -4.58
C GLU A 182 -7.87 12.18 -3.90
N GLU A 183 -8.86 11.59 -3.22
CA GLU A 183 -8.73 10.26 -2.62
C GLU A 183 -8.45 9.18 -3.68
N LYS A 184 -9.16 9.24 -4.82
CA LYS A 184 -8.92 8.33 -5.95
C LYS A 184 -7.47 8.44 -6.43
N LYS A 185 -6.97 9.66 -6.61
CA LYS A 185 -5.59 9.89 -7.07
C LYS A 185 -4.57 9.29 -6.10
N ALA A 186 -4.78 9.46 -4.79
CA ALA A 186 -3.93 8.83 -3.77
C ALA A 186 -3.95 7.28 -3.86
N LEU A 187 -5.09 6.66 -4.17
CA LEU A 187 -5.18 5.22 -4.39
C LEU A 187 -4.47 4.79 -5.68
N GLU A 188 -4.55 5.58 -6.75
CA GLU A 188 -3.84 5.32 -8.02
C GLU A 188 -2.33 5.39 -7.85
N GLU A 189 -1.82 6.36 -7.07
CA GLU A 189 -0.40 6.47 -6.72
C GLU A 189 0.07 5.23 -5.93
N LYS A 190 -0.67 4.82 -4.90
CA LYS A 190 -0.37 3.59 -4.13
C LYS A 190 -0.37 2.34 -5.01
N LYS A 191 -1.32 2.23 -5.95
CA LYS A 191 -1.39 1.11 -6.89
C LYS A 191 -0.15 1.08 -7.80
N ALA A 192 0.30 2.25 -8.27
CA ALA A 192 1.50 2.34 -9.10
C ALA A 192 2.74 1.88 -8.33
N GLU A 193 2.91 2.35 -7.09
CA GLU A 193 4.00 1.92 -6.20
C GLU A 193 4.00 0.39 -5.99
N GLU A 194 2.86 -0.19 -5.63
CA GLU A 194 2.73 -1.64 -5.45
C GLU A 194 3.04 -2.43 -6.73
N THR A 195 2.66 -1.90 -7.89
CA THR A 195 2.94 -2.51 -9.19
C THR A 195 4.44 -2.50 -9.51
N ASP A 196 5.14 -1.42 -9.19
CA ASP A 196 6.59 -1.30 -9.39
C ASP A 196 7.35 -2.21 -8.42
N LEU A 197 6.94 -2.26 -7.14
CA LEU A 197 7.50 -3.18 -6.16
C LEU A 197 7.31 -4.64 -6.56
N ARG A 198 6.12 -5.00 -7.09
CA ARG A 198 5.87 -6.33 -7.66
C ARG A 198 6.83 -6.63 -8.81
N ARG A 199 7.04 -5.70 -9.73
CA ARG A 199 7.96 -5.87 -10.87
C ARG A 199 9.39 -6.12 -10.39
N ILE A 200 9.86 -5.37 -9.39
CA ILE A 200 11.18 -5.57 -8.79
C ILE A 200 11.29 -6.98 -8.17
N GLN A 201 10.27 -7.42 -7.44
CA GLN A 201 10.25 -8.77 -6.85
C GLN A 201 10.26 -9.88 -7.90
N GLU A 202 9.58 -9.68 -9.03
CA GLU A 202 9.61 -10.64 -10.15
C GLU A 202 11.00 -10.75 -10.79
N LEU A 203 11.70 -9.63 -10.94
CA LEU A 203 13.08 -9.61 -11.44
C LEU A 203 14.03 -10.32 -10.46
N GLU A 204 13.92 -10.02 -9.17
CA GLU A 204 14.74 -10.66 -8.13
C GLU A 204 14.45 -12.17 -8.07
N LYS A 205 13.18 -12.57 -8.11
CA LYS A 205 12.79 -13.98 -8.20
C LYS A 205 13.45 -14.69 -9.39
N LYS A 206 13.41 -14.09 -10.59
CA LYS A 206 14.04 -14.67 -11.79
C LYS A 206 15.54 -14.83 -11.61
N ARG A 207 16.20 -13.86 -10.99
CA ARG A 207 17.63 -13.94 -10.67
C ARG A 207 17.95 -15.08 -9.71
N ILE A 208 17.13 -15.26 -8.66
CA ILE A 208 17.29 -16.35 -7.69
C ILE A 208 17.01 -17.71 -8.36
N GLU A 209 16.01 -17.81 -9.23
CA GLU A 209 15.70 -19.02 -10.00
C GLU A 209 16.86 -19.42 -10.93
N ALA A 210 17.51 -18.45 -11.60
CA ALA A 210 18.69 -18.71 -12.41
C ALA A 210 19.87 -19.22 -11.56
N ASN A 211 20.12 -18.60 -10.40
CA ASN A 211 21.16 -19.05 -9.47
C ASN A 211 20.88 -20.46 -8.93
N GLU A 212 19.62 -20.76 -8.62
CA GLU A 212 19.20 -22.07 -8.14
C GLU A 212 19.39 -23.14 -9.22
N ALA A 213 19.02 -22.86 -10.46
CA ALA A 213 19.21 -23.75 -11.59
C ALA A 213 20.68 -24.06 -11.84
N GLU A 214 21.54 -23.04 -11.79
CA GLU A 214 22.99 -23.24 -11.94
C GLU A 214 23.58 -24.06 -10.80
N LYS A 215 23.19 -23.79 -9.54
CA LYS A 215 23.64 -24.62 -8.41
C LYS A 215 23.15 -26.07 -8.50
N LYS A 216 21.91 -26.29 -8.94
CA LYS A 216 21.38 -27.65 -9.20
C LYS A 216 22.17 -28.36 -10.30
N ARG A 217 22.58 -27.63 -11.35
CA ARG A 217 23.42 -28.16 -12.42
C ARG A 217 24.79 -28.57 -11.88
N ILE A 218 25.45 -27.67 -11.14
CA ILE A 218 26.73 -27.96 -10.48
C ILE A 218 26.59 -29.18 -9.58
N LEU A 219 25.61 -29.22 -8.68
CA LEU A 219 25.38 -30.35 -7.78
C LEU A 219 25.20 -31.68 -8.55
N LYS A 220 24.48 -31.66 -9.67
CA LYS A 220 24.28 -32.84 -10.51
C LYS A 220 25.58 -33.30 -11.17
N GLU A 221 26.41 -32.37 -11.62
CA GLU A 221 27.73 -32.63 -12.23
C GLU A 221 28.78 -33.04 -11.18
N THR A 222 28.68 -32.53 -9.94
CA THR A 222 29.62 -32.78 -8.83
C THR A 222 29.17 -33.89 -7.90
N LYS A 223 28.05 -34.57 -8.19
CA LYS A 223 27.50 -35.64 -7.36
C LYS A 223 28.57 -36.72 -7.11
N GLY A 224 29.02 -36.85 -5.86
CA GLY A 224 30.09 -37.77 -5.43
C GLY A 224 31.46 -37.12 -5.21
N GLN A 225 31.66 -35.86 -5.61
CA GLN A 225 32.85 -35.04 -5.31
C GLN A 225 32.59 -33.98 -4.22
N GLU A 226 31.36 -33.90 -3.67
CA GLU A 226 30.95 -33.01 -2.58
C GLU A 226 31.96 -32.95 -1.42
N VAL A 227 32.45 -34.12 -1.01
CA VAL A 227 33.40 -34.27 0.10
C VAL A 227 34.76 -33.65 -0.25
N ALA A 228 35.20 -33.80 -1.50
CA ALA A 228 36.43 -33.16 -1.99
C ALA A 228 36.25 -31.64 -2.12
N TYR A 229 35.09 -31.17 -2.60
CA TYR A 229 34.79 -29.75 -2.72
C TYR A 229 34.64 -29.07 -1.35
N GLN A 230 33.96 -29.70 -0.38
CA GLN A 230 33.89 -29.24 1.01
C GLN A 230 35.27 -29.17 1.67
N LYS A 231 36.15 -30.13 1.38
CA LYS A 231 37.54 -30.12 1.85
C LYS A 231 38.32 -28.94 1.26
N ILE A 232 38.22 -28.74 -0.06
CA ILE A 232 38.84 -27.59 -0.75
C ILE A 232 38.28 -26.26 -0.23
N LEU A 233 36.97 -26.17 0.05
CA LEU A 233 36.35 -24.95 0.57
C LEU A 233 36.86 -24.61 1.97
N LYS A 234 36.99 -25.62 2.85
CA LYS A 234 37.58 -25.47 4.19
C LYS A 234 39.06 -25.07 4.11
N ASP A 235 39.83 -25.74 3.25
CA ASP A 235 41.25 -25.45 3.06
C ASP A 235 41.43 -24.01 2.52
N LYS A 236 40.62 -23.58 1.54
CA LYS A 236 40.64 -22.19 1.05
C LYS A 236 40.17 -21.16 2.08
N GLN A 237 39.20 -21.48 2.93
CA GLN A 237 38.80 -20.60 4.03
C GLN A 237 39.92 -20.47 5.08
N GLN A 238 40.63 -21.56 5.41
CA GLN A 238 41.80 -21.52 6.28
C GLN A 238 42.95 -20.76 5.65
N SER A 239 43.27 -20.99 4.38
CA SER A 239 44.32 -20.26 3.66
C SER A 239 43.97 -18.78 3.52
N ALA A 240 42.71 -18.41 3.26
CA ALA A 240 42.29 -17.01 3.22
C ALA A 240 42.38 -16.35 4.61
N ALA A 241 42.06 -17.08 5.69
CA ALA A 241 42.25 -16.61 7.05
C ALA A 241 43.75 -16.44 7.40
N GLN A 242 44.61 -17.37 6.99
CA GLN A 242 46.06 -17.28 7.13
C GLN A 242 46.63 -16.11 6.32
N ILE A 243 46.25 -15.95 5.05
CA ILE A 243 46.69 -14.83 4.21
C ILE A 243 46.22 -13.50 4.79
N ARG A 244 45.00 -13.41 5.34
CA ARG A 244 44.54 -12.21 6.06
C ARG A 244 45.37 -11.95 7.31
N ALA A 245 45.71 -12.99 8.08
CA ALA A 245 46.58 -12.87 9.24
C ALA A 245 48.02 -12.47 8.85
N GLU A 246 48.53 -12.97 7.73
CA GLU A 246 49.87 -12.66 7.19
C GLU A 246 49.92 -11.23 6.64
N LEU A 247 48.92 -10.82 5.84
CA LEU A 247 48.79 -9.44 5.36
C LEU A 247 48.63 -8.44 6.51
N PHE A 248 47.92 -8.83 7.57
CA PHE A 248 47.80 -8.06 8.81
C PHE A 248 49.13 -8.00 9.60
N SER A 249 49.97 -9.04 9.52
CA SER A 249 51.31 -9.03 10.11
C SER A 249 52.32 -8.19 9.30
N LEU A 250 52.12 -8.09 7.98
CA LEU A 250 52.99 -7.36 7.05
C LEU A 250 52.62 -5.87 6.90
N SER A 251 51.43 -5.44 7.34
CA SER A 251 50.98 -4.04 7.29
C SER A 251 51.60 -3.12 8.34
N GLY A 252 52.58 -3.59 9.12
CA GLY A 252 53.51 -2.74 9.88
C GLY A 252 52.96 -2.02 11.12
N SER A 253 51.71 -2.26 11.53
CA SER A 253 51.18 -1.85 12.84
C SER A 253 51.10 -3.07 13.75
N THR A 254 51.76 -3.03 14.90
CA THR A 254 51.73 -4.10 15.91
C THR A 254 50.38 -4.16 16.62
N ALA A 255 49.31 -4.46 15.88
CA ALA A 255 48.00 -4.74 16.43
C ALA A 255 47.99 -6.16 17.02
N ILE A 256 47.41 -6.31 18.20
CA ILE A 256 47.30 -7.60 18.88
C ILE A 256 46.26 -8.46 18.17
N SER A 257 46.52 -9.76 17.97
CA SER A 257 45.54 -10.67 17.38
C SER A 257 44.25 -10.67 18.21
N PHE A 258 43.09 -10.86 17.59
CA PHE A 258 41.80 -10.90 18.29
C PHE A 258 41.80 -11.91 19.46
N GLU A 259 42.47 -13.05 19.30
CA GLU A 259 42.63 -14.05 20.35
C GLU A 259 43.44 -13.53 21.55
N LYS A 260 44.55 -12.81 21.30
CA LYS A 260 45.32 -12.14 22.36
C LYS A 260 44.56 -10.97 22.97
N ALA A 261 43.84 -10.19 22.17
CA ALA A 261 42.98 -9.11 22.65
C ALA A 261 41.89 -9.63 23.57
N LEU A 262 41.26 -10.75 23.22
CA LEU A 262 40.27 -11.42 24.05
C LEU A 262 40.89 -11.99 25.33
N ALA A 263 42.10 -12.55 25.26
CA ALA A 263 42.83 -13.02 26.44
C ALA A 263 43.15 -11.86 27.40
N TYR A 264 43.67 -10.75 26.90
CA TYR A 264 43.93 -9.55 27.72
C TYR A 264 42.66 -8.92 28.27
N ALA A 265 41.58 -8.87 27.47
CA ALA A 265 40.28 -8.36 27.92
C ALA A 265 39.68 -9.22 29.04
N ARG A 266 39.90 -10.54 29.02
CA ARG A 266 39.50 -11.44 30.12
C ARG A 266 40.32 -11.21 31.39
N VAL A 267 41.64 -11.08 31.26
CA VAL A 267 42.53 -10.77 32.41
C VAL A 267 42.19 -9.41 33.02
N ALA A 268 41.90 -8.40 32.19
CA ALA A 268 41.46 -7.09 32.65
C ALA A 268 40.07 -7.14 33.30
N ALA A 269 39.15 -7.92 32.74
CA ALA A 269 37.81 -8.12 33.29
C ALA A 269 37.84 -8.81 34.66
N GLU A 270 38.71 -9.79 34.87
CA GLU A 270 38.88 -10.46 36.17
C GLU A 270 39.33 -9.49 37.27
N LYS A 271 40.10 -8.46 36.91
CA LYS A 271 40.61 -7.45 37.86
C LYS A 271 39.69 -6.25 38.04
N THR A 272 38.94 -5.88 37.00
CA THR A 272 38.13 -4.65 36.98
C THR A 272 36.62 -4.88 37.07
N GLY A 273 36.15 -6.12 36.90
CA GLY A 273 34.73 -6.47 36.87
C GLY A 273 33.99 -6.04 35.59
N VAL A 274 34.68 -5.40 34.62
CA VAL A 274 34.07 -4.94 33.37
C VAL A 274 33.96 -6.08 32.37
N ARG A 275 32.82 -6.21 31.67
CA ARG A 275 32.59 -7.31 30.71
C ARG A 275 33.63 -7.28 29.56
N PRO A 276 34.28 -8.41 29.22
CA PRO A 276 35.30 -8.47 28.17
C PRO A 276 34.84 -7.92 26.80
N ALA A 277 33.58 -8.13 26.44
CA ALA A 277 33.01 -7.61 25.19
C ALA A 277 32.98 -6.08 25.13
N MET A 278 32.79 -5.41 26.27
CA MET A 278 32.79 -3.95 26.35
C MET A 278 34.22 -3.39 26.28
N VAL A 279 35.17 -4.04 26.96
CA VAL A 279 36.60 -3.70 26.86
C VAL A 279 37.10 -3.84 25.42
N LEU A 280 36.72 -4.93 24.74
CA LEU A 280 37.06 -5.14 23.32
C LEU A 280 36.39 -4.12 22.40
N GLY A 281 35.11 -3.77 22.65
CA GLY A 281 34.40 -2.78 21.85
C GLY A 281 35.03 -1.39 21.94
N ILE A 282 35.42 -0.96 23.15
CA ILE A 282 36.10 0.34 23.35
C ILE A 282 37.47 0.33 22.65
N ILE A 283 38.27 -0.72 22.81
CA ILE A 283 39.60 -0.78 22.19
C ILE A 283 39.50 -0.86 20.66
N ALA A 284 38.46 -1.51 20.12
CA ALA A 284 38.18 -1.54 18.68
C ALA A 284 37.78 -0.16 18.16
N GLU A 285 36.97 0.61 18.89
CA GLU A 285 36.58 1.95 18.46
C GLU A 285 37.74 2.96 18.57
N GLU A 286 38.43 2.96 19.71
CA GLU A 286 39.44 3.98 20.03
C GLU A 286 40.78 3.76 19.32
N SER A 287 41.14 2.50 19.07
CA SER A 287 42.47 2.17 18.56
C SER A 287 42.47 1.16 17.42
N ASN A 288 41.28 0.74 16.97
CA ASN A 288 41.10 -0.39 16.06
C ASN A 288 41.95 -1.60 16.46
N LEU A 289 41.82 -2.03 17.72
CA LEU A 289 42.58 -3.16 18.29
C LEU A 289 44.11 -2.99 18.24
N GLY A 290 44.58 -1.74 18.32
CA GLY A 290 46.01 -1.41 18.32
C GLY A 290 46.58 -1.02 16.95
N GLU A 291 45.77 -0.88 15.91
CA GLU A 291 46.20 -0.34 14.60
C GLU A 291 46.50 1.17 14.63
N ASN A 292 45.85 1.92 15.55
CA ASN A 292 45.93 3.38 15.62
C ASN A 292 46.56 3.89 16.92
N VAL A 293 47.59 3.22 17.41
CA VAL A 293 48.39 3.70 18.55
C VAL A 293 49.64 4.46 18.04
N GLY A 294 49.88 5.67 18.56
CA GLY A 294 51.13 6.41 18.33
C GLY A 294 51.23 7.26 17.05
N LYS A 295 50.11 7.57 16.37
CA LYS A 295 50.09 8.44 15.16
C LYS A 295 49.96 9.95 15.46
N GLY A 296 50.22 10.38 16.69
CA GLY A 296 50.14 11.79 17.08
C GLY A 296 51.39 12.57 16.68
N THR A 297 51.26 13.49 15.72
CA THR A 297 52.20 14.61 15.56
C THR A 297 51.92 15.64 16.64
N TRP A 298 52.73 15.67 17.71
CA TRP A 298 52.74 16.79 18.64
C TRP A 298 53.66 17.87 18.08
N THR A 299 53.10 18.99 17.62
CA THR A 299 53.89 20.22 17.46
C THR A 299 54.17 20.77 18.84
N VAL A 300 55.45 20.90 19.17
CA VAL A 300 55.90 21.59 20.38
C VAL A 300 55.67 23.08 20.14
N ASP A 301 54.74 23.69 20.89
CA ASP A 301 54.64 25.16 21.00
C ASP A 301 55.86 25.73 21.74
#